data_AF-A0A1X0A096-F1
#
_entry.id   AF-A0A1X0A096-F1
#
_cell.length_a   1.000
_cell.length_b   1.000
_cell.length_c   1.000
_cell.angle_alpha   90.00
_cell.angle_beta   90.00
_cell.angle_gamma   90.00
#
_symmetry.space_group_name_H-M   'P 1'
#
loop_
_entity.id
_entity.type
_entity.pdbx_description
1 polymer ?
#
loop_
_entity_poly.entity_id
_entity_poly.type
_entity_poly.pdbx_seq_one_letter_code
_entity_poly.pdbx_strand_id
1 'polypeptide(L)'
;MSTASLVAEALPQFAPTTNHYACSDGWYLLVTVHDRLAVATTPSMPFDIPIARSHLPASAEVFLCDEHATVLDADGDPANGMTPLALVDADTHAAALVSLGYTVA
;
A
#
# COMPACT_ATOMS: atom_id res chain seq x y z
N MET A 1 1.34 -9.55 -19.69
CA MET A 1 1.53 -9.14 -18.28
C MET A 1 2.08 -7.74 -18.31
N SER A 2 1.45 -6.84 -17.58
CA SER A 2 1.95 -5.48 -17.39
C SER A 2 3.10 -5.52 -16.38
N THR A 3 4.08 -4.63 -16.52
CA THR A 3 5.19 -4.52 -15.56
C THR A 3 4.93 -3.35 -14.61
N ALA A 4 5.33 -3.50 -13.35
CA ALA A 4 5.32 -2.42 -12.35
C ALA A 4 6.76 -2.10 -11.95
N SER A 5 7.15 -0.83 -12.10
CA SER A 5 8.48 -0.32 -11.78
C SER A 5 8.41 0.54 -10.54
N LEU A 6 9.33 0.32 -9.58
CA LEU A 6 9.41 1.10 -8.35
C LEU A 6 9.83 2.55 -8.67
N VAL A 7 9.00 3.51 -8.25
CA VAL A 7 9.27 4.95 -8.39
C VAL A 7 9.83 5.52 -7.08
N ALA A 8 9.20 5.15 -5.96
CA ALA A 8 9.64 5.55 -4.63
C ALA A 8 9.32 4.45 -3.61
N GLU A 9 10.22 4.26 -2.65
CA GLU A 9 10.11 3.27 -1.58
C GLU A 9 9.90 3.96 -0.23
N ALA A 10 9.15 3.30 0.66
CA ALA A 10 8.97 3.68 2.06
C ALA A 10 8.62 5.18 2.24
N LEU A 11 7.59 5.63 1.52
CA LEU A 11 7.14 7.02 1.53
C LEU A 11 6.77 7.45 2.97
N PRO A 12 7.50 8.38 3.59
CA PRO A 12 7.36 8.68 5.02
C PRO A 12 6.03 9.32 5.39
N GLN A 13 5.32 9.90 4.42
CA GLN A 13 3.99 10.47 4.61
C GLN A 13 2.88 9.41 4.67
N PHE A 14 3.18 8.16 4.31
CA PHE A 14 2.25 7.04 4.32
C PHE A 14 2.74 5.97 5.29
N ALA A 15 1.92 5.66 6.29
CA ALA A 15 2.13 4.55 7.21
C ALA A 15 0.98 3.55 7.05
N PRO A 16 1.21 2.22 7.10
CA PRO A 16 2.49 1.51 7.21
C PRO A 16 3.33 1.54 5.92
N THR A 17 4.38 0.72 5.81
CA THR A 17 5.34 0.75 4.69
C THR A 17 4.64 0.76 3.33
N THR A 18 4.73 1.90 2.65
CA THR A 18 4.04 2.17 1.40
C THR A 18 5.04 2.52 0.31
N ASN A 19 4.87 1.89 -0.85
CA ASN A 19 5.70 2.10 -2.03
C ASN A 19 4.86 2.62 -3.20
N HIS A 20 5.47 3.42 -4.06
CA HIS A 20 4.87 3.98 -5.26
C HIS A 20 5.45 3.30 -6.51
N TYR A 21 4.56 2.86 -7.39
CA TYR A 21 4.90 2.12 -8.61
C TYR A 21 4.31 2.79 -9.85
N ALA A 22 5.08 2.82 -10.92
CA ALA A 22 4.61 3.16 -12.26
C ALA A 22 4.39 1.87 -13.05
N CYS A 23 3.18 1.69 -13.58
CA CYS A 23 2.81 0.52 -14.35
C CYS A 23 2.90 0.79 -15.86
N SER A 24 3.23 -0.25 -16.64
CA SER A 24 3.40 -0.16 -18.10
C SER A 24 2.13 0.19 -18.89
N ASP A 25 0.97 0.09 -18.24
CA ASP A 25 -0.35 0.48 -18.76
C ASP A 25 -0.65 1.97 -18.55
N GLY A 26 0.29 2.73 -17.98
CA GLY A 26 0.16 4.16 -17.72
C GLY A 26 -0.47 4.49 -16.36
N TRP A 27 -0.73 3.49 -15.54
CA TRP A 27 -1.29 3.68 -14.19
C TRP A 27 -0.16 3.89 -13.17
N TYR A 28 -0.48 4.59 -12.09
CA TYR A 28 0.39 4.69 -10.93
C TYR A 28 -0.32 4.09 -9.71
N LEU A 29 0.40 3.26 -8.96
CA LEU A 29 -0.14 2.52 -7.83
C LEU A 29 0.65 2.84 -6.55
N LEU A 30 -0.10 3.08 -5.48
CA LEU A 30 0.42 3.08 -4.11
C LEU A 30 0.06 1.74 -3.47
N VAL A 31 1.09 1.00 -3.05
CA VAL A 31 0.90 -0.30 -2.40
C VAL A 31 1.35 -0.16 -0.95
N THR A 32 0.40 -0.31 -0.04
CA THR A 32 0.60 -0.23 1.40
C THR A 32 0.55 -1.65 1.97
N VAL A 33 1.68 -2.10 2.50
CA VAL A 33 1.76 -3.42 3.16
C VAL A 33 1.74 -3.22 4.65
N HIS A 34 0.78 -3.86 5.30
CA HIS A 34 0.66 -3.85 6.76
C HIS A 34 1.72 -4.78 7.36
N ASP A 35 2.92 -4.24 7.64
CA ASP A 35 3.96 -5.00 8.30
C ASP A 35 3.56 -5.32 9.76
N ARG A 36 3.42 -6.61 10.05
CA ARG A 36 3.13 -7.14 11.39
C ARG A 36 4.24 -6.84 12.41
N LEU A 37 5.41 -6.36 11.98
CA LEU A 37 6.56 -6.00 12.82
C LEU A 37 6.69 -4.49 13.05
N ALA A 38 6.50 -3.65 12.03
CA ALA A 38 6.68 -2.19 12.13
C ALA A 38 5.68 -1.50 13.09
N VAL A 39 4.45 -2.02 13.20
CA VAL A 39 3.45 -1.48 14.13
C VAL A 39 3.85 -1.71 15.59
N ALA A 40 4.63 -2.75 15.89
CA ALA A 40 5.08 -3.06 17.25
C ALA A 40 6.26 -2.18 17.72
N THR A 41 6.88 -1.39 16.84
CA THR A 41 8.12 -0.66 17.13
C THR A 41 8.04 0.85 16.87
N THR A 42 6.85 1.41 16.64
CA THR A 42 6.74 2.86 16.38
C THR A 42 7.15 3.65 17.64
N PRO A 43 8.28 4.39 17.63
CA PRO A 43 8.88 4.97 18.83
C PRO A 43 8.24 6.29 19.28
N SER A 44 7.10 6.69 18.71
CA SER A 44 6.47 7.99 18.93
C SER A 44 5.34 8.00 19.96
N MET A 45 4.95 6.84 20.50
CA MET A 45 3.91 6.77 21.52
C MET A 45 4.52 6.64 22.93
N PRO A 46 4.12 7.47 23.91
CA PRO A 46 4.64 7.42 25.28
C PRO A 46 4.23 6.16 26.07
N PHE A 47 3.53 5.22 25.44
CA PHE A 47 3.05 3.97 26.02
C PHE A 47 3.16 2.85 24.98
N ASP A 48 3.69 1.70 25.39
CA ASP A 48 3.62 0.47 24.59
C ASP A 48 2.15 0.03 24.48
N ILE A 49 1.55 0.18 23.30
CA ILE A 49 0.26 -0.43 23.00
C ILE A 49 0.54 -1.85 22.52
N PRO A 50 0.17 -2.90 23.28
CA PRO A 50 0.37 -4.27 22.84
C PRO A 50 -0.65 -4.58 21.73
N ILE A 51 -0.29 -4.28 20.48
CA ILE A 51 -1.06 -4.70 19.32
C ILE A 51 -0.66 -6.15 19.03
N ALA A 52 -1.51 -7.10 19.40
CA ALA A 52 -1.33 -8.49 19.03
C ALA A 52 -1.31 -8.60 17.51
N ARG A 53 -0.33 -9.31 16.94
CA ARG A 53 -0.22 -9.52 15.48
C ARG A 53 -1.50 -10.10 14.86
N SER A 54 -2.30 -10.84 15.62
CA SER A 54 -3.61 -11.36 15.21
C SER A 54 -4.65 -10.28 14.92
N HIS A 55 -4.47 -9.05 15.41
CA HIS A 55 -5.36 -7.92 15.17
C HIS A 55 -4.94 -7.08 13.96
N LEU A 56 -3.75 -7.32 13.41
CA LEU A 56 -3.30 -6.61 12.21
C LEU A 56 -3.87 -7.31 10.98
N PRO A 57 -4.53 -6.56 10.06
CA PRO A 57 -4.97 -7.10 8.78
C PRO A 57 -3.77 -7.72 8.06
N ALA A 58 -3.89 -8.99 7.66
CA ALA A 58 -2.92 -9.64 6.77
C ALA A 58 -3.27 -9.26 5.32
N SER A 59 -3.34 -7.96 5.04
CA SER A 59 -3.75 -7.47 3.74
C SER A 59 -2.84 -6.34 3.32
N ALA A 60 -2.45 -6.31 2.05
CA ALA A 60 -1.95 -5.13 1.40
C ALA A 60 -3.12 -4.36 0.78
N GLU A 61 -3.07 -3.05 0.92
CA GLU A 61 -4.02 -2.14 0.31
C GLU A 61 -3.36 -1.52 -0.92
N VAL A 62 -4.09 -1.50 -2.04
CA VAL A 62 -3.61 -0.91 -3.28
C VAL A 62 -4.50 0.25 -3.65
N PHE A 63 -3.90 1.43 -3.79
CA PHE A 63 -4.56 2.67 -4.14
C PHE A 63 -4.13 3.12 -5.54
N LEU A 64 -5.06 3.73 -6.27
CA LEU A 64 -4.74 4.47 -7.47
C LEU A 64 -4.10 5.80 -7.08
N CYS A 65 -3.04 6.20 -7.78
CA CYS A 65 -2.45 7.51 -7.60
C CYS A 65 -2.06 8.17 -8.93
N ASP A 66 -1.60 9.41 -8.86
CA ASP A 66 -0.92 10.10 -9.96
C ASP A 66 0.61 9.86 -9.90
N GLU A 67 1.34 10.43 -10.86
CA GLU A 67 2.81 10.37 -10.94
C GLU A 67 3.54 10.99 -9.74
N HIS A 68 2.83 11.74 -8.89
CA HIS A 68 3.36 12.41 -7.71
C HIS A 68 3.00 11.71 -6.40
N ALA A 69 2.44 10.48 -6.47
CA ALA A 69 1.93 9.73 -5.33
C ALA A 69 0.77 10.43 -4.60
N THR A 70 -0.04 11.22 -5.30
CA THR A 70 -1.32 11.72 -4.81
C THR A 70 -2.37 10.64 -5.02
N VAL A 71 -3.00 10.16 -3.94
CA VAL A 71 -4.07 9.16 -4.03
C VAL A 71 -5.26 9.75 -4.78
N LEU A 72 -5.72 9.02 -5.78
CA LEU A 72 -6.90 9.33 -6.57
C LEU A 72 -8.07 8.50 -6.08
N ASP A 73 -9.23 9.14 -5.95
CA ASP A 73 -10.47 8.45 -5.70
C ASP A 73 -10.88 7.67 -6.96
N ALA A 74 -10.83 6.34 -6.86
CA ALA A 74 -11.03 5.45 -7.99
C ALA A 74 -12.52 5.24 -8.34
N ASP A 75 -13.44 5.39 -7.38
CA ASP A 75 -14.89 5.25 -7.59
C ASP A 75 -15.62 6.60 -7.72
N GLY A 76 -14.97 7.69 -7.29
CA GLY A 76 -15.47 9.04 -7.43
C GLY A 76 -16.62 9.36 -6.47
N ASP A 77 -16.80 8.56 -5.41
CA ASP A 77 -17.84 8.74 -4.42
C ASP A 77 -17.36 9.65 -3.26
N PRO A 78 -17.74 10.94 -3.24
CA PRO A 78 -17.32 11.86 -2.19
C PRO A 78 -17.92 11.53 -0.81
N ALA A 79 -18.86 10.59 -0.72
CA ALA A 79 -19.48 10.18 0.54
C ALA A 79 -18.67 9.09 1.26
N ASN A 80 -17.78 8.39 0.55
CA ASN A 80 -16.82 7.47 1.15
C ASN A 80 -15.41 8.09 1.10
N GLY A 81 -14.51 7.64 1.97
CA GLY A 81 -13.14 8.18 2.01
C GLY A 81 -12.34 7.79 0.77
N MET A 82 -11.02 7.91 0.81
CA MET A 82 -10.19 7.27 -0.23
C MET A 82 -10.32 5.76 -0.12
N THR A 83 -11.06 5.14 -1.05
CA THR A 83 -11.26 3.69 -1.08
C THR A 83 -10.13 3.02 -1.87
N PRO A 84 -9.48 1.99 -1.31
CA PRO A 84 -8.47 1.23 -2.04
C PRO A 84 -9.09 0.54 -3.26
N LEU A 85 -8.36 0.54 -4.36
CA LEU A 85 -8.72 -0.16 -5.60
C LEU A 85 -8.76 -1.68 -5.38
N ALA A 86 -7.91 -2.19 -4.49
CA ALA A 86 -7.96 -3.58 -4.06
C ALA A 86 -7.43 -3.76 -2.63
N LEU A 87 -8.03 -4.70 -1.90
CA LEU A 87 -7.42 -5.35 -0.73
C LEU A 87 -6.98 -6.75 -1.14
N VAL A 88 -5.72 -7.06 -0.96
CA VAL A 88 -5.15 -8.37 -1.32
C VAL A 88 -4.46 -8.99 -0.12
N ASP A 89 -4.60 -10.30 0.06
CA ASP A 89 -3.89 -11.05 1.09
C ASP A 89 -2.43 -11.21 0.66
N ALA A 90 -1.56 -10.29 1.11
CA ALA A 90 -0.16 -10.23 0.71
C ALA A 90 0.69 -9.58 1.80
N ASP A 91 1.80 -10.25 2.15
CA ASP A 91 2.76 -9.78 3.14
C ASP A 91 3.91 -8.95 2.52
N THR A 92 3.94 -8.78 1.19
CA THR A 92 4.98 -8.02 0.47
C THR A 92 4.40 -7.23 -0.70
N HIS A 93 5.03 -6.12 -1.07
CA HIS A 93 4.59 -5.28 -2.19
C HIS A 93 4.61 -6.06 -3.51
N ALA A 94 5.61 -6.92 -3.69
CA ALA A 94 5.73 -7.75 -4.89
C ALA A 94 4.58 -8.77 -5.00
N ALA A 95 4.21 -9.43 -3.89
CA ALA A 95 3.08 -10.37 -3.89
C ALA A 95 1.74 -9.65 -4.16
N ALA A 96 1.57 -8.43 -3.65
CA ALA A 96 0.40 -7.61 -3.92
C ALA A 96 0.29 -7.27 -5.42
N LEU A 97 1.39 -6.83 -6.04
CA LEU A 97 1.44 -6.52 -7.49
C LEU A 97 1.20 -7.75 -8.36
N VAL A 98 1.76 -8.90 -7.99
CA VAL A 98 1.52 -10.18 -8.70
C VAL A 98 0.06 -10.59 -8.62
N SER A 99 -0.60 -10.38 -7.48
CA SER A 99 -2.04 -10.67 -7.31
C SER A 99 -2.92 -9.79 -8.21
N LEU A 100 -2.44 -8.60 -8.56
CA LEU A 100 -3.08 -7.70 -9.53
C LEU A 100 -2.67 -7.97 -11.00
N GLY A 101 -1.84 -8.99 -11.25
CA GLY A 101 -1.41 -9.39 -12.59
C GLY A 101 -0.19 -8.62 -13.13
N TYR A 102 0.51 -7.89 -12.27
CA TYR A 102 1.77 -7.21 -12.60
C TYR A 102 2.99 -8.06 -12.29
N THR A 103 4.04 -7.91 -13.10
CA THR A 103 5.39 -8.39 -12.76
C THR A 103 6.24 -7.23 -12.29
N VAL A 104 6.93 -7.38 -11.17
CA VAL A 104 7.87 -6.37 -10.65
C VAL A 104 9.12 -6.35 -11.52
N ALA A 105 9.50 -5.18 -12.00
CA ALA A 105 10.72 -4.95 -12.79
C ALA A 105 11.88 -4.48 -11.91
#